data_AF-A0A258K798-F1
#
_entry.id   AF-A0A258K798-F1
#
_cell.length_a   1.000
_cell.length_b   1.000
_cell.length_c   1.000
_cell.angle_alpha   90.00
_cell.angle_beta   90.00
_cell.angle_gamma   90.00
#
_symmetry.space_group_name_H-M   'P 1'
#
loop_
_entity.id
_entity.type
_entity.pdbx_description
1 polymer ?
#
loop_
_entity_poly.entity_id
_entity_poly.type
_entity_poly.pdbx_seq_one_letter_code
_entity_poly.pdbx_strand_id
1 'polypeptide(L)' 'LTGNVAKLLATIAVIVVGIAWMFGYLDLRKAAYVVLGIGIIFGAAQLVTTISGG' A
#
# COMPACT_ATOMS: atom_id res chain seq x y z
N LEU A 1 -15.60 4.96 -4.10
CA LEU A 1 -14.59 4.78 -3.03
C LEU A 1 -13.87 6.11 -2.83
N THR A 2 -14.43 6.99 -2.01
CA THR A 2 -13.85 8.30 -1.66
C THR A 2 -12.43 8.14 -1.12
N GLY A 3 -11.48 8.98 -1.54
CA GLY A 3 -10.04 8.80 -1.28
C GLY A 3 -9.66 8.62 0.20
N ASN A 4 -10.45 9.14 1.14
CA ASN A 4 -10.20 8.99 2.57
C ASN A 4 -10.45 7.56 3.09
N VAL A 5 -11.53 6.91 2.64
CA VAL A 5 -11.87 5.53 3.04
C VAL A 5 -10.89 4.54 2.42
N ALA A 6 -10.49 4.77 1.17
CA ALA A 6 -9.50 3.94 0.49
C ALA A 6 -8.12 3.97 1.20
N LYS A 7 -7.67 5.15 1.64
CA LYS A 7 -6.44 5.29 2.42
C LYS A 7 -6.51 4.55 3.76
N LEU A 8 -7.64 4.67 4.48
CA LEU A 8 -7.85 3.94 5.74
C LEU A 8 -7.77 2.42 5.57
N LEU A 9 -8.46 1.89 4.55
CA LEU A 9 -8.43 0.45 4.25
C LEU A 9 -7.01 -0.01 3.90
N ALA A 10 -6.26 0.79 3.14
CA ALA A 10 -4.88 0.49 2.79
C ALA A 10 -3.96 0.48 4.01
N THR A 11 -4.11 1.45 4.92
CA THR A 11 -3.34 1.48 6.17
C THR A 11 -3.60 0.24 7.02
N ILE A 12 -4.86 -0.17 7.18
CA ILE A 12 -5.22 -1.38 7.93
C ILE A 12 -4.62 -2.63 7.27
N ALA A 13 -4.71 -2.73 5.93
CA ALA A 13 -4.13 -3.84 5.19
C ALA A 13 -2.62 -3.97 5.40
N VAL A 14 -1.87 -2.84 5.36
CA VAL A 14 -0.42 -2.83 5.62
C VAL A 14 -0.11 -3.30 7.05
N ILE A 15 -0.89 -2.85 8.04
CA ILE A 15 -0.70 -3.25 9.44
C ILE A 15 -0.90 -4.77 9.59
N VAL A 16 -2.00 -5.31 9.05
CA VAL A 16 -2.30 -6.75 9.15
C VAL A 16 -1.22 -7.59 8.46
N VAL A 17 -0.75 -7.16 7.29
CA VAL A 17 0.33 -7.85 6.56
C VAL A 17 1.64 -7.83 7.35
N GLY A 18 2.00 -6.69 7.96
CA GLY A 18 3.18 -6.59 8.81
C GLY A 18 3.10 -7.52 10.02
N ILE A 19 1.95 -7.54 10.69
CA ILE A 19 1.71 -8.44 11.82
C ILE A 19 1.80 -9.91 11.38
N ALA A 20 1.11 -10.29 10.31
CA ALA A 20 1.10 -11.68 9.87
C ALA A 20 2.47 -12.14 9.32
N TRP A 21 3.31 -11.22 8.83
CA TRP A 21 4.72 -11.49 8.55
C TRP A 21 5.54 -11.73 9.82
N MET A 22 5.38 -10.90 10.85
CA MET A 22 6.11 -11.05 12.12
C MET A 22 5.82 -12.38 12.81
N PHE A 23 4.61 -12.92 12.65
CA PHE A 23 4.21 -14.22 13.18
C PHE A 23 4.52 -15.42 12.24
N GLY A 24 5.17 -15.17 11.09
CA GLY A 24 5.54 -16.23 10.15
C GLY A 24 4.38 -16.81 9.33
N TYR A 25 3.19 -16.20 9.36
CA TYR A 25 2.06 -16.61 8.50
C TYR A 25 2.29 -16.26 7.03
N LEU A 26 3.20 -15.32 6.74
CA LEU A 26 3.60 -14.97 5.38
C LEU A 26 5.09 -14.60 5.30
N ASP A 27 5.69 -14.91 4.16
CA ASP A 27 7.11 -14.64 3.89
C ASP A 27 7.35 -13.16 3.60
N LEU A 28 8.58 -12.68 3.87
CA LEU A 28 8.98 -11.29 3.61
C LEU A 28 8.73 -10.87 2.15
N ARG A 29 8.91 -11.78 1.20
CA ARG A 29 8.66 -11.53 -0.22
C ARG A 29 7.19 -11.25 -0.51
N LYS A 30 6.27 -12.01 0.10
CA LYS A 30 4.82 -11.80 -0.05
C LYS A 30 4.39 -10.51 0.63
N ALA A 31 4.91 -10.23 1.83
CA ALA A 31 4.69 -8.96 2.52
C ALA A 31 5.11 -7.78 1.65
N ALA A 32 6.30 -7.84 1.06
CA ALA A 32 6.86 -6.80 0.22
C ALA A 32 6.00 -6.52 -1.01
N TYR A 33 5.46 -7.55 -1.68
CA TYR A 33 4.57 -7.35 -2.83
C TYR A 33 3.29 -6.59 -2.45
N VAL A 34 2.70 -6.90 -1.30
CA VAL A 34 1.48 -6.21 -0.86
C VAL A 34 1.76 -4.75 -0.49
N VAL A 35 2.82 -4.49 0.28
CA VAL A 35 3.20 -3.13 0.69
C VAL A 35 3.60 -2.27 -0.52
N LEU A 36 4.38 -2.82 -1.46
CA LEU A 36 4.76 -2.13 -2.69
C LEU A 36 3.55 -1.84 -3.59
N GLY A 37 2.65 -2.81 -3.76
CA GLY A 37 1.44 -2.61 -4.56
C GLY A 37 0.58 -1.47 -4.03
N ILE A 38 0.39 -1.41 -2.71
CA ILE A 38 -0.33 -0.31 -2.05
C ILE A 38 0.41 1.02 -2.25
N GLY A 39 1.73 1.05 -2.01
CA GLY A 39 2.54 2.26 -2.20
C GLY A 39 2.48 2.81 -3.62
N ILE A 40 2.50 1.92 -4.63
CA ILE A 40 2.38 2.31 -6.04
C ILE A 40 1.00 2.89 -6.33
N ILE A 41 -0.09 2.28 -5.86
CA ILE A 41 -1.45 2.79 -6.14
C ILE A 41 -1.65 4.21 -5.60
N PHE A 42 -1.21 4.47 -4.37
CA PHE A 42 -1.38 5.79 -3.75
C PHE A 42 -0.30 6.82 -4.17
N GLY A 43 0.91 6.37 -4.50
CA GLY A 43 1.99 7.21 -5.00
C GLY A 43 1.90 7.53 -6.49
N ALA A 44 1.25 6.67 -7.28
CA ALA A 44 1.10 6.85 -8.73
C ALA A 44 0.35 8.15 -9.06
N ALA A 45 -0.66 8.52 -8.28
CA ALA A 45 -1.35 9.79 -8.48
C ALA A 45 -0.41 11.00 -8.36
N GLN A 46 0.49 11.00 -7.36
CA GLN A 46 1.49 12.07 -7.20
C GLN A 46 2.53 12.06 -8.33
N LEU A 47 2.97 10.87 -8.76
CA LEU A 47 3.88 10.73 -9.90
C LEU A 47 3.25 11.29 -11.19
N VAL A 48 2.00 10.94 -11.47
CA VAL A 48 1.27 11.45 -12.63
C VAL A 48 1.15 12.96 -12.55
N THR A 49 0.77 13.54 -11.41
CA THR A 49 0.68 15.01 -11.24
C THR A 49 2.02 15.70 -11.46
N THR A 50 3.11 15.12 -10.97
CA THR A 50 4.48 15.65 -11.16
C THR A 50 4.89 15.63 -12.64
N ILE A 51 4.52 14.56 -13.36
CA ILE A 51 4.88 14.38 -14.77
C ILE A 51 3.97 15.19 -15.70
N SER A 52 2.67 15.29 -15.39
CA SER A 52 1.69 15.98 -16.23
C SER A 52 1.78 17.51 -16.14
N GLY A 53 2.69 18.04 -15.32
CA GLY A 53 2.89 19.48 -15.15
C GLY A 53 1.64 20.18 -14.59
N GLY A 54 1.06 19.59 -13.53
CA GLY A 54 -0.11 20.16 -12.84
C GLY A 54 0.07 21.60 -12.40
#